data_AF-A0A7Y4R4Y2-F1
#
_entry.id   AF-A0A7Y4R4Y2-F1
#
_cell.length_a   1.000
_cell.length_b   1.000
_cell.length_c   1.000
_cell.angle_alpha   90.00
_cell.angle_beta   90.00
_cell.angle_gamma   90.00
#
_symmetry.space_group_name_H-M   'P 1'
#
loop_
_entity.id
_entity.type
_entity.pdbx_description
1 polymer ?
#
loop_
_entity_poly.entity_id
_entity_poly.type
_entity_poly.pdbx_seq_one_letter_code
_entity_poly.pdbx_strand_id
1 'polypeptide(L)' 'MGAEIWVRLAPVADPPPADPAAFTFVALDTRTPYVLDFDGPDGGRNAHYLLKWANTRGEKGPWSETATATVGA' A
#
# COMPACT_ATOMS: atom_id res chain seq x y z
N MET A 1 -10.56 -15.14 -0.13
CA MET A 1 -9.18 -14.80 0.31
C MET A 1 -8.73 -13.63 -0.52
N GLY A 2 -7.85 -12.81 0.03
CA GLY A 2 -7.44 -11.57 -0.61
C GLY A 2 -6.18 -11.00 0.01
N ALA A 3 -5.70 -9.90 -0.57
CA ALA A 3 -4.57 -9.16 -0.04
C ALA A 3 -5.07 -7.86 0.60
N GLU A 4 -4.71 -7.65 1.87
CA GLU A 4 -4.81 -6.32 2.46
C GLU A 4 -3.79 -5.43 1.77
N ILE A 5 -4.26 -4.30 1.24
CA ILE A 5 -3.45 -3.26 0.61
C ILE A 5 -3.28 -2.15 1.64
N TRP A 6 -2.02 -1.78 1.86
CA TRP A 6 -1.65 -0.70 2.75
C TRP A 6 -0.78 0.29 1.99
N VAL A 7 -0.95 1.58 2.25
CA VAL A 7 -0.21 2.65 1.57
C VAL A 7 0.37 3.65 2.56
N ARG A 8 1.55 4.17 2.24
CA ARG A 8 2.11 5.38 2.86
C ARG A 8 2.54 6.33 1.74
N LEU A 9 2.03 7.56 1.79
CA LEU A 9 2.54 8.66 0.97
C LEU A 9 3.73 9.32 1.68
N ALA A 10 4.77 9.60 0.91
CA ALA A 10 5.96 10.31 1.36
C ALA A 10 6.55 11.19 0.25
N PRO A 11 7.29 12.26 0.59
CA PRO A 11 8.14 12.96 -0.37
C PRO A 11 9.08 11.99 -1.11
N VAL A 12 9.39 12.27 -2.38
CA VAL A 12 10.21 11.35 -3.21
C VAL A 12 11.62 11.15 -2.68
N ALA A 13 12.16 12.13 -1.95
CA ALA A 13 13.48 12.06 -1.34
C ALA A 13 13.54 11.13 -0.11
N ASP A 14 12.39 10.78 0.46
CA ASP A 14 12.32 9.98 1.68
C ASP A 14 12.33 8.49 1.32
N PRO A 15 13.08 7.65 2.07
CA PRO A 15 13.03 6.21 1.87
C PRO A 15 11.67 5.64 2.31
N PRO A 16 11.27 4.48 1.76
CA PRO A 16 10.08 3.78 2.25
C PRO A 16 10.20 3.47 3.75
N PRO A 17 9.13 3.58 4.55
CA PRO A 17 9.17 3.22 5.95
C PRO A 17 9.51 1.73 6.14
N ALA A 18 10.40 1.44 7.10
CA ALA A 18 10.75 0.06 7.46
C ALA A 18 9.71 -0.61 8.36
N ASP A 19 8.94 0.19 9.11
CA ASP A 19 7.90 -0.29 10.01
C ASP A 19 6.54 -0.36 9.29
N PRO A 20 5.91 -1.54 9.18
CA PRO A 20 4.55 -1.69 8.65
C PRO A 20 3.50 -0.82 9.35
N ALA A 21 3.70 -0.46 10.62
CA ALA A 21 2.76 0.40 11.37
C ALA A 21 2.70 1.84 10.82
N ALA A 22 3.67 2.27 10.01
CA ALA A 22 3.65 3.57 9.36
C ALA A 22 2.69 3.65 8.15
N PHE A 23 2.19 2.51 7.67
CA PHE A 23 1.29 2.42 6.54
C PHE A 23 -0.17 2.49 6.98
N THR A 24 -1.04 2.99 6.10
CA THR A 24 -2.48 3.09 6.32
C THR A 24 -3.22 2.04 5.49
N PHE A 25 -4.20 1.37 6.09
CA PHE A 25 -5.02 0.39 5.39
C PHE A 25 -5.86 1.07 4.31
N VAL A 26 -5.86 0.49 3.11
CA VAL A 26 -6.63 0.96 1.97
C VAL A 26 -7.83 0.05 1.74
N ALA A 27 -7.59 -1.24 1.49
CA ALA A 27 -8.64 -2.19 1.16
C ALA A 27 -8.18 -3.64 1.37
N LEU A 28 -9.14 -4.57 1.48
CA LEU A 28 -8.90 -5.99 1.26
C LEU A 28 -9.31 -6.32 -0.17
N ASP A 29 -8.34 -6.49 -1.07
CA ASP A 29 -8.61 -6.86 -2.46
C ASP A 29 -8.79 -8.38 -2.58
N THR A 30 -9.96 -8.79 -3.05
CA THR A 30 -10.26 -10.20 -3.36
C THR A 30 -10.29 -10.48 -4.87
N ARG A 31 -10.13 -9.46 -5.72
CA ARG A 31 -10.16 -9.60 -7.18
C ARG A 31 -9.45 -8.45 -7.89
N THR A 32 -8.35 -8.78 -8.54
CA THR A 32 -7.54 -7.86 -9.35
C THR A 32 -8.27 -7.37 -10.61
N PRO A 33 -8.08 -6.10 -11.04
CA PRO A 33 -7.27 -5.06 -10.37
C PRO A 33 -8.05 -4.28 -9.30
N TYR A 34 -7.34 -3.88 -8.24
CA TYR A 34 -7.76 -2.79 -7.37
C TYR A 34 -7.19 -1.47 -7.89
N VAL A 35 -8.05 -0.44 -8.00
CA VAL A 35 -7.66 0.90 -8.44
C VAL A 35 -7.74 1.84 -7.24
N LEU A 36 -6.63 2.52 -6.95
CA LEU A 36 -6.52 3.53 -5.90
C LEU A 36 -6.35 4.90 -6.56
N ASP A 37 -7.29 5.81 -6.29
CA ASP A 37 -7.21 7.20 -6.71
C ASP A 37 -6.43 8.03 -5.68
N PHE A 38 -5.67 9.01 -6.17
CA PHE A 38 -4.95 9.98 -5.35
C PHE A 38 -5.47 11.38 -5.64
N ASP A 39 -5.48 12.25 -4.64
CA ASP A 39 -5.89 13.63 -4.82
C ASP A 39 -4.79 14.44 -5.51
N GLY A 40 -5.17 15.53 -6.19
CA GLY A 40 -4.21 16.41 -6.88
C GLY A 40 -3.02 16.87 -6.02
N PRO A 41 -3.19 17.21 -4.72
CA PRO A 41 -2.08 17.56 -3.83
C PRO A 41 -1.07 16.44 -3.54
N ASP A 42 -1.39 15.18 -3.86
CA ASP A 42 -0.48 14.04 -3.72
C ASP A 42 0.42 13.83 -4.94
N GLY A 43 0.18 14.58 -6.02
CA GLY A 43 1.01 14.57 -7.22
C GLY A 43 2.49 14.80 -6.90
N GLY A 44 3.37 13.98 -7.48
CA GLY A 44 4.80 14.04 -7.25
C GLY A 44 5.28 13.47 -5.91
N ARG A 45 4.42 12.83 -5.13
CA ARG A 45 4.81 12.01 -3.95
C ARG A 45 5.05 10.56 -4.34
N ASN A 46 5.80 9.84 -3.50
CA ASN A 46 5.91 8.39 -3.59
C ASN A 46 4.79 7.73 -2.78
N ALA A 47 4.05 6.84 -3.43
CA ALA A 47 3.17 5.87 -2.81
C ALA A 47 3.95 4.57 -2.57
N HIS A 48 4.21 4.29 -1.30
CA HIS A 48 4.79 3.03 -0.85
C HIS A 48 3.66 2.07 -0.49
N TYR A 49 3.67 0.88 -1.07
CA TYR A 49 2.68 -0.17 -0.87
C TYR A 49 3.27 -1.34 -0.10
N LEU A 50 2.49 -1.83 0.86
CA LEU A 50 2.76 -3.06 1.59
C LEU A 50 1.51 -3.94 1.54
N LEU A 51 1.69 -5.22 1.24
CA LEU A 51 0.58 -6.16 1.12
C LEU A 51 0.64 -7.21 2.24
N LYS A 52 -0.53 -7.65 2.69
CA LYS A 52 -0.66 -8.77 3.63
C LYS A 52 -1.71 -9.77 3.17
N TRP A 53 -1.33 -11.02 2.99
CA TRP A 53 -2.29 -12.05 2.59
C TRP A 53 -3.23 -12.41 3.75
N ALA A 54 -4.54 -12.42 3.50
CA ALA A 54 -5.56 -12.82 4.47
C ALA A 54 -6.29 -14.08 3.98
N ASN A 55 -6.30 -15.11 4.84
CA ASN A 55 -6.98 -16.37 4.54
C ASN A 55 -8.48 -16.33 4.90
N THR A 56 -9.21 -17.42 4.62
CA THR A 56 -10.65 -17.52 4.92
C THR A 56 -10.98 -17.58 6.40
N ARG A 57 -9.98 -17.79 7.27
CA ARG A 57 -10.10 -17.81 8.73
C ARG A 57 -9.72 -16.47 9.37
N GLY A 58 -9.38 -15.46 8.56
CA GLY A 58 -8.95 -14.14 9.04
C GLY A 58 -7.50 -14.11 9.54
N GLU A 59 -6.75 -15.20 9.39
CA GLU A 59 -5.32 -15.21 9.74
C GLU A 59 -4.54 -14.46 8.67
N LYS A 60 -3.59 -13.65 9.13
CA LYS A 60 -2.78 -12.79 8.28
C LYS A 60 -1.39 -13.38 8.11
N GLY A 61 -0.96 -13.53 6.86
CA GLY A 61 0.38 -13.98 6.50
C GLY A 61 1.45 -12.93 6.78
N PRO A 62 2.71 -13.22 6.42
CA PRO A 62 3.78 -12.22 6.46
C PRO A 62 3.46 -11.04 5.54
N TRP A 63 4.10 -9.90 5.82
CA TRP A 63 4.09 -8.76 4.93
C TRP A 63 4.88 -9.05 3.65
N SER A 64 4.49 -8.44 2.54
CA SER A 64 5.28 -8.42 1.31
C SER A 64 6.52 -7.54 1.45
N GLU A 65 7.35 -7.52 0.42
CA GLU A 65 8.28 -6.41 0.20
C GLU A 65 7.52 -5.10 -0.08
N THR A 66 8.16 -3.97 0.18
CA THR A 66 7.58 -2.65 -0.10
C THR A 66 7.74 -2.32 -1.57
N ALA A 67 6.63 -2.16 -2.29
CA ALA A 67 6.63 -1.63 -3.66
C ALA A 67 6.48 -0.11 -3.62
N THR A 68 7.10 0.62 -4.56
CA THR A 68 7.02 2.08 -4.61
C THR A 68 6.66 2.55 -6.01
N ALA A 69 5.75 3.52 -6.11
CA ALA A 69 5.43 4.22 -7.34
C ALA A 69 5.25 5.72 -7.07
N THR A 70 5.64 6.57 -8.00
CA THR A 70 5.40 8.02 -7.90
C THR A 70 4.01 8.34 -8.44
N VAL A 71 3.24 9.11 -7.68
CA VAL A 71 1.92 9.60 -8.09
C VAL A 71 2.10 10.64 -9.19
N GLY A 72 1.38 10.49 -10.31
CA GLY A 72 1.38 11.46 -11.40
C GLY A 72 0.93 12.85 -10.92
N ALA A 73 1.55 13.89 -11.48
CA ALA A 73 1.20 15.29 -11.21
C ALA A 73 0.30 15.86 -12.32
#